data_AF-A0A855X302-F1
#
_entry.id   AF-A0A855X302-F1
#
_cell.length_a   1.000
_cell.length_b   1.000
_cell.length_c   1.000
_cell.angle_alpha   90.00
_cell.angle_beta   90.00
_cell.angle_gamma   90.00
#
_symmetry.space_group_name_H-M   'P 1'
#
loop_
_entity.id
_entity.type
_entity.pdbx_description
1 polymer ?
#
loop_
_entity_poly.entity_id
_entity_poly.type
_entity_poly.pdbx_seq_one_letter_code
_entity_poly.pdbx_strand_id
1 'polypeptide(L)'
;MTLSTSLQDIIQKEIASLTQSVNGLVENLHRMKSPLVESHDKVPQATNQLDKISQQTEAATNRMLDVIEQITQREQQIITGLQHIGEEVSGQPAAKKIDELCELATTNMNDAYSVMDALQFQDITSQQMNHAASLLEEIESKLKNILQTMGADAKVLTQVESAKKVRTYDPHADLFERKTEQAVIDSLFDKSKK
;
A
#
# COMPACT_ATOMS: atom_id res chain seq x y z
N MET A 1 -18.77 71.17 12.51
CA MET A 1 -19.69 70.08 12.08
C MET A 1 -19.12 69.23 10.95
N THR A 2 -18.29 69.76 10.05
CA THR A 2 -17.73 69.05 8.88
C THR A 2 -16.73 67.92 9.18
N LEU A 3 -15.95 68.04 10.28
CA LEU A 3 -14.96 67.02 10.66
C LEU A 3 -15.61 65.72 11.17
N SER A 4 -16.78 65.83 11.82
CA SER A 4 -17.56 64.69 12.31
C SER A 4 -18.19 63.88 11.18
N THR A 5 -18.64 64.56 10.12
CA THR A 5 -19.22 63.93 8.93
C THR A 5 -18.15 63.21 8.12
N SER A 6 -16.95 63.80 7.98
CA SER A 6 -15.81 63.15 7.32
C SER A 6 -15.35 61.87 8.04
N LEU A 7 -15.32 61.87 9.38
CA LEU A 7 -14.98 60.67 10.16
C LEU A 7 -16.06 59.59 10.03
N GLN A 8 -17.35 59.98 10.02
CA GLN A 8 -18.46 59.07 9.78
C GLN A 8 -18.40 58.43 8.38
N ASP A 9 -18.08 59.19 7.34
CA ASP A 9 -17.94 58.66 5.98
C ASP A 9 -16.79 57.65 5.86
N ILE A 10 -15.66 57.89 6.55
CA ILE A 10 -14.52 56.96 6.58
C ILE A 10 -14.92 55.66 7.29
N ILE A 11 -15.58 55.76 8.45
CA ILE A 11 -16.04 54.58 9.21
C ILE A 11 -17.06 53.79 8.41
N GLN A 12 -18.02 54.46 7.75
CA GLN A 12 -18.99 53.77 6.88
C GLN A 12 -18.32 53.05 5.71
N LYS A 13 -17.32 53.68 5.09
CA LYS A 13 -16.55 53.07 3.99
C LYS A 13 -15.74 51.87 4.47
N GLU A 14 -15.12 51.94 5.64
CA GLU A 14 -14.40 50.81 6.24
C GLU A 14 -15.34 49.67 6.64
N ILE A 15 -16.49 49.96 7.23
CA ILE A 15 -17.50 48.94 7.55
C ILE A 15 -18.04 48.29 6.27
N ALA A 16 -18.26 49.07 5.20
CA ALA A 16 -18.69 48.54 3.91
C ALA A 16 -17.62 47.63 3.28
N SER A 17 -16.35 48.05 3.31
CA SER A 17 -15.20 47.27 2.85
C SER A 17 -15.03 45.97 3.63
N LEU A 18 -15.16 46.04 4.95
CA LEU A 18 -15.11 44.88 5.85
C LEU A 18 -16.27 43.93 5.56
N THR A 19 -17.49 44.45 5.41
CA THR A 19 -18.68 43.64 5.10
C THR A 19 -18.53 42.93 3.77
N GLN A 20 -18.00 43.61 2.75
CA GLN A 20 -17.75 43.01 1.44
C GLN A 20 -16.68 41.92 1.51
N SER A 21 -15.62 42.15 2.29
CA SER A 21 -14.56 41.17 2.53
C SER A 21 -15.06 39.94 3.30
N VAL A 22 -15.90 40.14 4.34
CA VAL A 22 -16.55 39.07 5.10
C VAL A 22 -17.49 38.26 4.21
N ASN A 23 -18.30 38.89 3.38
CA ASN A 23 -19.15 38.18 2.41
C ASN A 23 -18.32 37.36 1.41
N GLY A 24 -17.22 37.91 0.89
CA GLY A 24 -16.32 37.17 0.02
C GLY A 24 -15.69 35.94 0.69
N LEU A 25 -15.32 36.05 1.96
CA LEU A 25 -14.83 34.91 2.75
C LEU A 25 -15.92 33.85 2.95
N VAL A 26 -17.15 34.26 3.26
CA VAL A 26 -18.30 33.35 3.42
C VAL A 26 -18.59 32.60 2.12
N GLU A 27 -18.59 33.29 0.97
CA GLU A 27 -18.78 32.64 -0.33
C GLU A 27 -17.65 31.64 -0.65
N ASN A 28 -16.39 32.00 -0.40
CA ASN A 28 -15.26 31.11 -0.61
C ASN A 28 -15.34 29.85 0.27
N LEU A 29 -15.73 30.00 1.54
CA LEU A 29 -15.99 28.88 2.45
C LEU A 29 -17.12 27.98 1.91
N HIS A 30 -18.19 28.58 1.39
CA HIS A 30 -19.31 27.82 0.82
C HIS A 30 -18.89 27.02 -0.42
N ARG A 31 -18.03 27.60 -1.28
CA ARG A 31 -17.48 26.90 -2.46
C ARG A 31 -16.53 25.76 -2.07
N MET A 32 -15.81 25.87 -0.96
CA MET A 32 -14.95 24.79 -0.45
C MET A 32 -15.72 23.63 0.18
N LYS A 33 -16.95 23.84 0.67
CA LYS A 33 -17.76 22.80 1.30
C LYS A 33 -18.00 21.60 0.38
N SER A 34 -18.33 21.84 -0.90
CA SER A 34 -18.69 20.75 -1.83
C SER A 34 -17.51 19.80 -2.12
N PRO A 35 -16.31 20.27 -2.50
CA PRO A 35 -15.13 19.40 -2.67
C PRO A 35 -14.73 18.65 -1.40
N LEU A 36 -14.92 19.25 -0.21
CA LEU A 36 -14.60 18.61 1.07
C LEU A 36 -15.57 17.48 1.40
N VAL A 37 -16.86 17.66 1.15
CA VAL A 37 -17.87 16.58 1.30
C VAL A 37 -17.57 15.44 0.32
N GLU A 38 -17.27 15.76 -0.94
CA GLU A 38 -16.91 14.73 -1.91
C GLU A 38 -15.64 13.95 -1.51
N SER A 39 -14.63 14.65 -0.96
CA SER A 39 -13.41 14.01 -0.46
C SER A 39 -13.68 13.15 0.77
N HIS A 40 -14.54 13.61 1.68
CA HIS A 40 -14.99 12.84 2.85
C HIS A 40 -15.67 11.53 2.45
N ASP A 41 -16.37 11.49 1.32
CA ASP A 41 -17.03 10.26 0.84
C ASP A 41 -16.08 9.34 0.05
N LYS A 42 -15.12 9.90 -0.69
CA LYS A 42 -14.19 9.14 -1.54
C LYS A 42 -12.99 8.56 -0.80
N VAL A 43 -12.46 9.25 0.20
CA VAL A 43 -11.31 8.78 0.99
C VAL A 43 -11.58 7.42 1.67
N PRO A 44 -12.72 7.20 2.35
CA PRO A 44 -13.06 5.90 2.93
C PRO A 44 -13.21 4.79 1.89
N GLN A 45 -13.73 5.11 0.71
CA GLN A 45 -13.82 4.15 -0.40
C GLN A 45 -12.43 3.74 -0.88
N ALA A 46 -11.50 4.69 -0.98
CA ALA A 46 -10.11 4.40 -1.33
C ALA A 46 -9.45 3.51 -0.26
N THR A 47 -9.65 3.79 1.02
CA THR A 47 -9.17 2.95 2.14
C THR A 47 -9.70 1.51 2.02
N ASN A 48 -11.01 1.34 1.84
CA ASN A 48 -11.62 0.02 1.67
C ASN A 48 -11.12 -0.71 0.41
N GLN A 49 -10.86 0.03 -0.66
CA GLN A 49 -10.32 -0.52 -1.89
C GLN A 49 -8.87 -0.99 -1.70
N LEU A 50 -8.05 -0.27 -0.92
CA LEU A 50 -6.70 -0.71 -0.57
C LEU A 50 -6.72 -2.01 0.24
N ASP A 51 -7.59 -2.12 1.24
CA ASP A 51 -7.78 -3.35 2.01
C ASP A 51 -8.14 -4.54 1.10
N LYS A 52 -9.06 -4.32 0.15
CA LYS A 52 -9.47 -5.36 -0.80
C LYS A 52 -8.32 -5.79 -1.71
N ILE A 53 -7.53 -4.85 -2.22
CA ILE A 53 -6.38 -5.16 -3.06
C ILE A 53 -5.32 -5.92 -2.26
N SER A 54 -5.04 -5.55 -1.01
CA SER A 54 -4.12 -6.29 -0.14
C SER A 54 -4.56 -7.74 0.03
N GLN A 55 -5.82 -7.97 0.41
CA GLN A 55 -6.39 -9.32 0.57
C GLN A 55 -6.35 -10.14 -0.73
N GLN A 56 -6.71 -9.52 -1.87
CA GLN A 56 -6.70 -10.20 -3.16
C GLN A 56 -5.28 -10.55 -3.60
N THR A 57 -4.31 -9.68 -3.32
CA THR A 57 -2.90 -9.90 -3.63
C THR A 57 -2.33 -11.03 -2.78
N GLU A 58 -2.62 -11.05 -1.47
CA GLU A 58 -2.25 -12.16 -0.59
C GLU A 58 -2.85 -13.49 -1.05
N ALA A 59 -4.13 -13.51 -1.39
CA ALA A 59 -4.79 -14.71 -1.91
C ALA A 59 -4.20 -15.19 -3.24
N ALA A 60 -3.81 -14.25 -4.12
CA ALA A 60 -3.16 -14.58 -5.38
C ALA A 60 -1.75 -15.15 -5.17
N THR A 61 -0.95 -14.53 -4.29
CA THR A 61 0.39 -15.01 -3.96
C THR A 61 0.36 -16.40 -3.33
N ASN A 62 -0.55 -16.66 -2.39
CA ASN A 62 -0.70 -17.99 -1.80
C ASN A 62 -1.00 -19.06 -2.87
N ARG A 63 -1.88 -18.77 -3.83
CA ARG A 63 -2.13 -19.68 -4.96
C ARG A 63 -0.91 -19.88 -5.85
N MET A 64 -0.10 -18.83 -6.06
CA MET A 64 1.15 -18.97 -6.82
C MET A 64 2.13 -19.88 -6.09
N LEU A 65 2.26 -19.75 -4.77
CA LEU A 65 3.09 -20.62 -3.94
C LEU A 65 2.62 -22.08 -4.01
N ASP A 66 1.31 -22.34 -3.92
CA ASP A 66 0.75 -23.69 -4.07
C ASP A 66 1.09 -24.30 -5.45
N VAL A 67 1.01 -23.50 -6.52
CA VAL A 67 1.35 -23.94 -7.87
C VAL A 67 2.86 -24.20 -8.00
N ILE A 68 3.71 -23.37 -7.40
CA ILE A 68 5.15 -23.55 -7.38
C ILE A 68 5.52 -24.85 -6.65
N GLU A 69 4.90 -25.13 -5.50
CA GLU A 69 5.12 -26.39 -4.77
C GLU A 69 4.73 -27.61 -5.61
N GLN A 70 3.63 -27.55 -6.35
CA GLN A 70 3.28 -28.61 -7.29
C GLN A 70 4.27 -28.74 -8.45
N ILE A 71 4.84 -27.62 -8.93
CA ILE A 71 5.88 -27.65 -9.97
C ILE A 71 7.13 -28.34 -9.43
N THR A 72 7.64 -27.94 -8.26
CA THR A 72 8.85 -28.53 -7.68
C THR A 72 8.66 -30.02 -7.36
N GLN A 73 7.48 -30.42 -6.88
CA GLN A 73 7.16 -31.83 -6.67
C GLN A 73 7.19 -32.64 -7.98
N ARG A 74 6.59 -32.11 -9.06
CA ARG A 74 6.59 -32.78 -10.38
C ARG A 74 7.99 -32.84 -10.97
N GLU A 75 8.78 -31.77 -10.88
CA GLU A 75 10.18 -31.76 -11.34
C GLU A 75 11.02 -32.80 -10.58
N GLN A 76 10.84 -32.94 -9.26
CA GLN A 76 11.51 -33.98 -8.49
C GLN A 76 11.13 -35.40 -8.93
N GLN A 77 9.87 -35.64 -9.27
CA GLN A 77 9.42 -36.93 -9.82
C GLN A 77 10.04 -37.19 -11.21
N ILE A 78 10.12 -36.16 -12.06
CA ILE A 78 10.76 -36.23 -13.38
C ILE A 78 12.25 -36.57 -13.23
N ILE A 79 12.98 -35.85 -12.36
CA ILE A 79 14.40 -36.09 -12.11
C ILE A 79 14.63 -37.54 -11.65
N THR A 80 13.83 -38.01 -10.67
CA THR A 80 13.96 -39.38 -10.14
C THR A 80 13.66 -40.42 -11.23
N GLY A 81 12.63 -40.22 -12.04
CA GLY A 81 12.28 -41.11 -13.15
C GLY A 81 13.34 -41.14 -14.25
N LEU A 82 13.89 -39.98 -14.60
CA LEU A 82 14.97 -39.87 -15.57
C LEU A 82 16.25 -40.54 -15.07
N GLN A 83 16.61 -40.37 -13.79
CA GLN A 83 17.75 -41.05 -13.17
C GLN A 83 17.62 -42.57 -13.26
N HIS A 84 16.43 -43.12 -12.94
CA HIS A 84 16.19 -44.55 -13.03
C HIS A 84 16.33 -45.09 -14.46
N ILE A 85 15.76 -44.38 -15.45
CA ILE A 85 15.93 -44.77 -16.87
C ILE A 85 17.41 -44.64 -17.27
N GLY A 86 18.10 -43.59 -16.82
CA GLY A 86 19.53 -43.37 -17.07
C GLY A 86 20.40 -44.55 -16.62
N GLU A 87 20.09 -45.12 -15.46
CA GLU A 87 20.74 -46.33 -14.95
C GLU A 87 20.51 -47.53 -15.89
N GLU A 88 19.28 -47.75 -16.38
CA GLU A 88 18.92 -48.86 -17.28
C GLU A 88 19.56 -48.79 -18.67
N VAL A 89 19.73 -47.58 -19.24
CA VAL A 89 20.39 -47.37 -20.55
C VAL A 89 21.86 -46.99 -20.45
N SER A 90 22.50 -47.27 -19.31
CA SER A 90 23.94 -47.05 -19.11
C SER A 90 24.78 -47.61 -20.26
N GLY A 91 25.61 -46.76 -20.89
CA GLY A 91 26.48 -47.12 -22.02
C GLY A 91 25.86 -46.96 -23.41
N GLN A 92 24.59 -46.55 -23.52
CA GLN A 92 23.96 -46.21 -24.79
C GLN A 92 24.02 -44.69 -25.08
N PRO A 93 23.96 -44.26 -26.35
CA PRO A 93 23.89 -42.83 -26.69
C PRO A 93 22.65 -42.13 -26.11
N ALA A 94 21.61 -42.89 -25.73
CA ALA A 94 20.44 -42.38 -25.03
C ALA A 94 20.74 -41.86 -23.61
N ALA A 95 21.76 -42.39 -22.92
CA ALA A 95 22.12 -41.97 -21.57
C ALA A 95 22.49 -40.48 -21.52
N LYS A 96 23.27 -39.99 -22.50
CA LYS A 96 23.62 -38.58 -22.60
C LYS A 96 22.39 -37.67 -22.75
N LYS A 97 21.37 -38.12 -23.47
CA LYS A 97 20.13 -37.36 -23.66
C LYS A 97 19.31 -37.30 -22.36
N ILE A 98 19.38 -38.34 -21.54
CA ILE A 98 18.74 -38.37 -20.22
C ILE A 98 19.44 -37.42 -19.26
N ASP A 99 20.78 -37.39 -19.25
CA ASP A 99 21.54 -36.43 -18.44
C ASP A 99 21.18 -34.98 -18.80
N GLU A 100 21.09 -34.66 -20.10
CA GLU A 100 20.64 -33.34 -20.58
C GLU A 100 19.22 -32.98 -20.09
N LEU A 101 18.29 -33.96 -20.06
CA LEU A 101 16.93 -33.74 -19.57
C LEU A 101 16.88 -33.57 -18.04
N CYS A 102 17.71 -34.31 -17.30
CA CYS A 102 17.87 -34.13 -15.85
C CYS A 102 18.36 -32.73 -15.49
N GLU A 103 19.32 -32.20 -16.27
CA GLU A 103 19.84 -30.85 -16.07
C GLU A 103 18.77 -29.78 -16.33
N LEU A 104 17.96 -29.94 -17.39
CA LEU A 104 16.83 -29.06 -17.68
C LEU A 104 15.76 -29.09 -16.57
N ALA A 105 15.37 -30.28 -16.10
CA ALA A 105 14.42 -30.43 -15.00
C ALA A 105 14.94 -29.79 -13.70
N THR A 106 16.22 -29.97 -13.41
CA THR A 106 16.89 -29.33 -12.26
C THR A 106 16.88 -27.80 -12.40
N THR A 107 17.13 -27.30 -13.61
CA THR A 107 17.07 -25.85 -13.90
C THR A 107 15.67 -25.29 -13.66
N ASN A 108 14.63 -25.95 -14.17
CA ASN A 108 13.24 -25.55 -13.92
C ASN A 108 12.90 -25.54 -12.42
N MET A 109 13.39 -26.53 -11.67
CA MET A 109 13.18 -26.59 -10.22
C MET A 109 13.85 -25.41 -9.50
N ASN A 110 15.07 -25.04 -9.90
CA ASN A 110 15.78 -23.87 -9.38
C ASN A 110 15.09 -22.55 -9.73
N ASP A 111 14.55 -22.43 -10.94
CA ASP A 111 13.77 -21.27 -11.36
C ASP A 111 12.49 -21.13 -10.53
N ALA A 112 11.81 -22.25 -10.25
CA ALA A 112 10.63 -22.28 -9.40
C ALA A 112 10.95 -21.79 -7.97
N TYR A 113 12.08 -22.21 -7.39
CA TYR A 113 12.56 -21.66 -6.11
C TYR A 113 12.90 -20.18 -6.18
N SER A 114 13.51 -19.73 -7.27
CA SER A 114 13.83 -18.31 -7.47
C SER A 114 12.57 -17.43 -7.53
N VAL A 115 11.50 -17.93 -8.15
CA VAL A 115 10.19 -17.26 -8.15
C VAL A 115 9.56 -17.27 -6.75
N MET A 116 9.66 -18.38 -6.01
CA MET A 116 9.20 -18.46 -4.63
C MET A 116 9.88 -17.42 -3.73
N ASP A 117 11.20 -17.28 -3.86
CA ASP A 117 11.98 -16.28 -3.13
C ASP A 117 11.58 -14.86 -3.51
N ALA A 118 11.34 -14.61 -4.80
CA ALA A 118 10.85 -13.31 -5.25
C ALA A 118 9.51 -12.94 -4.58
N LEU A 119 8.58 -13.88 -4.42
CA LEU A 119 7.26 -13.61 -3.82
C LEU A 119 7.31 -13.24 -2.32
N GLN A 120 8.46 -13.38 -1.64
CA GLN A 120 8.65 -12.98 -0.24
C GLN A 120 8.53 -11.45 -0.01
N PHE A 121 8.42 -10.63 -1.06
CA PHE A 121 8.12 -9.20 -0.96
C PHE A 121 6.71 -8.90 -0.42
N GLN A 122 5.82 -9.89 -0.40
CA GLN A 122 4.41 -9.73 -0.04
C GLN A 122 4.20 -9.07 1.33
N ASP A 123 4.97 -9.46 2.35
CA ASP A 123 4.84 -8.92 3.71
C ASP A 123 5.05 -7.40 3.74
N ILE A 124 6.09 -6.92 3.07
CA ILE A 124 6.35 -5.47 2.97
C ILE A 124 5.27 -4.78 2.16
N THR A 125 4.78 -5.40 1.08
CA THR A 125 3.71 -4.78 0.27
C THR A 125 2.42 -4.62 1.07
N SER A 126 2.05 -5.61 1.89
CA SER A 126 0.92 -5.50 2.82
C SER A 126 1.16 -4.43 3.88
N GLN A 127 2.37 -4.30 4.44
CA GLN A 127 2.70 -3.24 5.40
C GLN A 127 2.60 -1.85 4.78
N GLN A 128 3.12 -1.66 3.57
CA GLN A 128 3.01 -0.39 2.82
C GLN A 128 1.54 -0.05 2.49
N MET A 129 0.74 -1.05 2.12
CA MET A 129 -0.69 -0.86 1.90
C MET A 129 -1.42 -0.43 3.18
N ASN A 130 -1.10 -1.06 4.31
CA ASN A 130 -1.66 -0.75 5.61
C ASN A 130 -1.28 0.66 6.08
N HIS A 131 -0.04 1.09 5.81
CA HIS A 131 0.40 2.46 6.06
C HIS A 131 -0.36 3.48 5.19
N ALA A 132 -0.50 3.22 3.89
CA ALA A 132 -1.27 4.10 3.02
C ALA A 132 -2.74 4.21 3.47
N ALA A 133 -3.34 3.09 3.90
CA ALA A 133 -4.69 3.06 4.43
C ALA A 133 -4.84 3.84 5.76
N SER A 134 -3.84 3.80 6.65
CA SER A 134 -3.89 4.59 7.90
C SER A 134 -3.78 6.10 7.62
N LEU A 135 -2.94 6.50 6.67
CA LEU A 135 -2.83 7.91 6.26
C LEU A 135 -4.16 8.42 5.68
N LEU A 136 -4.87 7.60 4.91
CA LEU A 136 -6.21 7.96 4.39
C LEU A 136 -7.23 8.09 5.53
N GLU A 137 -7.21 7.23 6.54
CA GLU A 137 -8.09 7.39 7.71
C GLU A 137 -7.77 8.65 8.55
N GLU A 138 -6.50 9.04 8.62
CA GLU A 138 -6.13 10.31 9.24
C GLU A 138 -6.69 11.50 8.43
N ILE A 139 -6.61 11.44 7.10
CA ILE A 139 -7.19 12.44 6.20
C ILE A 139 -8.71 12.49 6.38
N GLU A 140 -9.38 11.34 6.42
CA GLU A 140 -10.82 11.23 6.70
C GLU A 140 -11.19 11.92 8.02
N SER A 141 -10.45 11.62 9.10
CA SER A 141 -10.69 12.23 10.41
C SER A 141 -10.50 13.76 10.38
N LYS A 142 -9.49 14.26 9.65
CA LYS A 142 -9.26 15.70 9.50
C LYS A 142 -10.38 16.36 8.69
N LEU A 143 -10.81 15.73 7.59
CA LEU A 143 -11.93 16.21 6.77
C LEU A 143 -13.23 16.26 7.58
N LYS A 144 -13.51 15.24 8.39
CA LYS A 144 -14.66 15.20 9.30
C LYS A 144 -14.66 16.38 10.29
N ASN A 145 -13.51 16.66 10.92
CA ASN A 145 -13.36 17.79 11.84
C ASN A 145 -13.57 19.14 11.13
N ILE A 146 -13.04 19.30 9.91
CA ILE A 146 -13.22 20.52 9.11
C ILE A 146 -14.70 20.71 8.75
N LEU A 147 -15.35 19.66 8.25
CA LEU A 147 -16.77 19.70 7.88
C LEU A 147 -17.67 20.02 9.09
N GLN A 148 -17.37 19.45 10.25
CA GLN A 148 -18.08 19.76 11.50
C GLN A 148 -17.90 21.23 11.89
N THR A 149 -16.69 21.77 11.77
CA THR A 149 -16.40 23.19 12.06
C THR A 149 -17.12 24.14 11.10
N MET A 150 -17.29 23.72 9.84
CA MET A 150 -17.99 24.49 8.80
C MET A 150 -19.53 24.35 8.86
N GLY A 151 -20.08 23.67 9.87
CA GLY A 151 -21.52 23.50 10.05
C GLY A 151 -22.15 22.59 8.98
N ALA A 152 -21.43 21.59 8.50
CA ALA A 152 -22.04 20.54 7.67
C ALA A 152 -23.10 19.77 8.49
N ASP A 153 -24.21 19.41 7.84
CA ASP A 153 -25.32 18.72 8.49
C ASP A 153 -24.86 17.40 9.14
N ALA A 154 -25.37 17.12 10.34
CA ALA A 154 -25.06 15.90 11.08
C ALA A 154 -25.30 14.61 10.27
N LYS A 155 -26.21 14.64 9.29
CA LYS A 155 -26.47 13.52 8.35
C LYS A 155 -25.27 13.18 7.46
N VAL A 156 -24.47 14.16 7.05
CA VAL A 156 -23.25 13.95 6.25
C VAL A 156 -22.15 13.30 7.10
N LEU A 157 -22.10 13.63 8.39
CA LEU A 157 -21.08 13.16 9.33
C LEU A 157 -21.32 11.72 9.84
N THR A 158 -22.53 11.18 9.65
CA THR A 158 -22.95 9.85 10.12
C THR A 158 -22.91 8.75 9.05
N GLN A 159 -22.70 9.09 7.77
CA GLN A 159 -22.77 8.09 6.68
C GLN A 159 -21.51 7.21 6.54
N VAL A 160 -20.42 7.57 7.24
CA VAL A 160 -19.14 6.85 7.17
C VAL A 160 -18.62 6.58 8.59
N GLU A 161 -19.30 5.70 9.31
CA GLU A 161 -18.66 5.00 10.43
C GLU A 161 -18.19 3.64 9.91
N SER A 162 -17.08 3.64 9.16
CA SER A 162 -16.30 2.42 8.99
C SER A 162 -15.64 2.13 10.34
N ALA A 163 -15.85 0.93 10.87
CA ALA A 163 -15.17 0.49 12.09
C ALA A 163 -13.66 0.58 11.84
N LYS A 164 -12.97 1.51 12.52
CA LYS A 164 -11.51 1.66 12.45
C LYS A 164 -10.86 0.30 12.70
N LYS A 165 -10.22 -0.25 11.67
CA LYS A 165 -9.40 -1.45 11.83
C LYS A 165 -8.12 -1.08 12.56
N VAL A 166 -7.76 -1.85 13.58
CA VAL A 166 -6.42 -1.77 14.17
C VAL A 166 -5.44 -2.27 13.12
N ARG A 167 -4.63 -1.36 12.57
CA ARG A 167 -3.59 -1.69 11.59
C ARG A 167 -2.23 -1.78 12.28
N THR A 168 -1.47 -2.80 11.92
CA THR A 168 -0.05 -2.94 12.28
C THR A 168 0.76 -2.71 11.01
N TYR A 169 1.67 -1.74 11.02
CA TYR A 169 2.56 -1.43 9.91
C TYR A 169 3.84 -0.76 10.42
N ASP A 170 4.94 -0.91 9.67
CA ASP A 170 6.17 -0.15 9.83
C ASP A 170 6.26 0.94 8.75
N PRO A 171 6.30 2.24 9.10
CA PRO A 171 6.44 3.33 8.15
C PRO A 171 7.70 3.27 7.28
N HIS A 172 8.74 2.56 7.72
CA HIS A 172 10.03 2.45 7.04
C HIS A 172 10.22 1.15 6.23
N ALA A 173 9.19 0.30 6.12
CA ALA A 173 9.30 -0.98 5.42
C ALA A 173 9.59 -0.82 3.91
N ASP A 174 10.84 -0.89 3.47
CA ASP A 174 11.20 -0.77 2.05
C ASP A 174 11.60 -2.12 1.43
N LEU A 175 11.06 -2.38 0.23
CA LEU A 175 11.37 -3.54 -0.61
C LEU A 175 12.80 -3.52 -1.15
N PHE A 176 13.34 -2.35 -1.43
CA PHE A 176 14.56 -2.18 -2.20
C PHE A 176 15.81 -1.95 -1.32
N GLU A 177 15.64 -1.53 -0.07
CA GLU A 177 16.75 -1.22 0.85
C GLU A 177 17.18 -2.39 1.76
N ARG A 178 16.42 -3.50 1.79
CA ARG A 178 16.67 -4.69 2.64
C ARG A 178 18.12 -5.20 2.65
N LYS A 179 18.79 -5.22 1.49
CA LYS A 179 20.19 -5.72 1.38
C LYS A 179 21.19 -4.78 2.07
N THR A 180 20.91 -3.49 2.06
CA THR A 180 21.76 -2.46 2.67
C THR A 180 21.64 -2.54 4.20
N GLU A 181 20.44 -2.77 4.72
CA GLU A 181 20.19 -2.88 6.15
C GLU A 181 20.82 -4.14 6.78
N GLN A 182 20.77 -5.29 6.09
CA GLN A 182 21.38 -6.52 6.62
C GLN A 182 22.89 -6.36 6.85
N ALA A 183 23.61 -5.77 5.89
CA ALA A 183 25.05 -5.52 6.02
C ALA A 183 25.37 -4.55 7.16
N VAL A 184 24.50 -3.57 7.41
CA VAL A 184 24.63 -2.62 8.52
C VAL A 184 24.34 -3.29 9.86
N ILE A 185 23.28 -4.10 9.95
CA ILE A 185 22.90 -4.88 11.14
C ILE A 185 24.02 -5.86 11.51
N ASP A 186 24.54 -6.60 10.54
CA ASP A 186 25.65 -7.53 10.75
C ASP A 186 26.88 -6.80 11.32
N SER A 187 27.17 -5.60 10.80
CA SER A 187 28.27 -4.77 11.31
C SER A 187 28.05 -4.23 12.74
N LEU A 188 26.80 -4.07 13.18
CA LEU A 188 26.46 -3.67 14.55
C LEU A 188 26.64 -4.83 15.53
N PHE A 189 26.23 -6.04 15.14
CA PHE A 189 26.44 -7.24 15.95
C PHE A 189 27.91 -7.62 16.04
N ASP A 190 28.70 -7.43 14.98
CA ASP A 190 30.14 -7.70 15.00
C ASP A 190 30.92 -6.71 15.89
N LYS A 191 30.46 -5.45 16.00
CA LYS A 191 31.02 -4.46 16.93
C LYS A 191 30.69 -4.74 18.40
N SER A 192 29.63 -5.49 18.68
CA SER A 192 29.22 -5.85 20.05
C SER A 192 29.98 -7.05 20.64
N LYS A 193 30.84 -7.71 19.84
CA LYS A 193 31.67 -8.86 20.27
C LYS A 193 33.08 -8.50 20.78
N LYS A 194 33.33 -7.24 21.17
CA LYS A 194 34.58 -6.81 21.83
C LYS A 194 34.34 -6.32 23.25
#